data_AF-A0A1Q3ANI5-F1
#
_entry.id   AF-A0A1Q3ANI5-F1
#
_cell.length_a   1.000
_cell.length_b   1.000
_cell.length_c   1.000
_cell.angle_alpha   90.00
_cell.angle_beta   90.00
_cell.angle_gamma   90.00
#
_symmetry.space_group_name_H-M   'P 1'
#
loop_
_entity.id
_entity.type
_entity.pdbx_description
1 polymer ?
#
loop_
_entity_poly.entity_id
_entity_poly.type
_entity_poly.pdbx_seq_one_letter_code
_entity_poly.pdbx_strand_id
1 'polypeptide(L)'
;MPIHILSLLKVPKKVSNRIQKRFANFLWNSQGNSRLHSIEWHQICHPFAERGLGIRNMNTVMQSLQSKFSWRFTQGHSLWAQIVRSKYGTCHHILQKGIRPSLFHCWKAILKHLLLISNLSRMIIHSGNSSFWKENWLSRPLWFPACPLPTLSVKKVMDIPPLLDILLDSPKSGG
;
A
#
# COMPACT_ATOMS: atom_id res chain seq x y z
N MET A 1 -4.75 -1.57 -21.29
CA MET A 1 -5.18 -0.79 -20.09
C MET A 1 -4.09 0.23 -19.75
N PRO A 2 -4.39 1.51 -19.50
CA PRO A 2 -3.39 2.52 -19.13
C PRO A 2 -2.94 2.35 -17.67
N ILE A 3 -2.10 1.34 -17.42
CA ILE A 3 -1.66 0.91 -16.09
C ILE A 3 -0.94 2.02 -15.33
N HIS A 4 -0.09 2.79 -16.01
CA HIS A 4 0.69 3.88 -15.40
C HIS A 4 -0.22 4.98 -14.81
N ILE A 5 -1.24 5.38 -15.55
CA ILE A 5 -2.21 6.40 -15.14
C ILE A 5 -2.99 5.91 -13.91
N LEU A 6 -3.48 4.66 -13.93
CA LEU A 6 -4.22 4.06 -12.81
C LEU A 6 -3.37 3.90 -11.55
N SER A 7 -2.06 3.66 -11.70
CA SER A 7 -1.14 3.53 -10.57
C SER A 7 -0.85 4.86 -9.86
N LEU A 8 -0.98 5.99 -10.57
CA LEU A 8 -0.63 7.31 -10.06
C LEU A 8 -1.85 8.16 -9.69
N LEU A 9 -2.98 7.95 -10.37
CA LEU A 9 -4.16 8.81 -10.24
C LEU A 9 -5.34 8.04 -9.66
N LYS A 10 -6.13 8.76 -8.85
CA LYS A 10 -7.45 8.29 -8.45
C LYS A 10 -8.46 8.69 -9.51
N VAL A 11 -8.94 7.71 -10.26
CA VAL A 11 -9.99 7.93 -11.27
C VAL A 11 -11.30 8.33 -10.56
N PRO A 12 -12.00 9.38 -11.02
CA PRO A 12 -13.31 9.75 -10.49
C PRO A 12 -14.30 8.59 -10.61
N LYS A 13 -15.14 8.38 -9.58
CA LYS A 13 -16.13 7.29 -9.54
C LYS A 13 -17.02 7.26 -10.79
N LYS A 14 -17.44 8.43 -11.29
CA LYS A 14 -18.26 8.55 -12.50
C LYS A 14 -17.58 7.97 -13.75
N VAL A 15 -16.28 8.17 -13.90
CA VAL A 15 -15.50 7.64 -15.03
C VAL A 15 -15.31 6.14 -14.90
N SER A 16 -14.94 5.67 -13.70
CA SER A 16 -14.82 4.24 -13.38
C SER A 16 -16.15 3.50 -13.69
N ASN A 17 -17.28 4.06 -13.23
CA ASN A 17 -18.60 3.48 -13.48
C ASN A 17 -18.98 3.49 -14.98
N ARG A 18 -18.61 4.52 -15.75
CA ARG A 18 -18.83 4.54 -17.21
C ARG A 18 -18.05 3.44 -17.92
N ILE A 19 -16.81 3.19 -17.49
CA ILE A 19 -15.96 2.13 -18.05
C ILE A 19 -16.53 0.76 -17.67
N GLN A 20 -16.89 0.55 -16.40
CA GLN A 20 -17.51 -0.68 -15.92
C GLN A 20 -18.83 -0.98 -16.62
N LYS A 21 -19.67 0.02 -16.88
CA LYS A 21 -20.89 -0.12 -17.70
C LYS A 21 -20.57 -0.60 -19.10
N ARG A 22 -19.50 -0.09 -19.74
CA ARG A 22 -19.10 -0.58 -21.07
C ARG A 22 -18.64 -2.03 -21.03
N PHE A 23 -17.93 -2.46 -19.99
CA PHE A 23 -17.58 -3.86 -19.81
C PHE A 23 -18.81 -4.75 -19.56
N ALA A 24 -19.77 -4.28 -18.75
CA ALA A 24 -21.03 -4.98 -18.52
C ALA A 24 -21.84 -5.13 -19.81
N ASN A 25 -21.97 -4.04 -20.56
CA ASN A 25 -22.66 -4.04 -21.85
C ASN A 25 -21.95 -4.95 -22.86
N PHE A 26 -20.62 -4.97 -22.88
CA PHE A 26 -19.86 -5.88 -23.75
C PHE A 26 -20.17 -7.35 -23.43
N LEU A 27 -20.27 -7.70 -22.15
CA LEU A 27 -20.56 -9.08 -21.75
C LEU A 27 -22.00 -9.49 -22.04
N TRP A 28 -22.98 -8.61 -21.78
CA TRP A 28 -24.41 -8.95 -21.88
C TRP A 28 -25.08 -8.57 -23.21
N ASN A 29 -24.44 -7.77 -24.06
CA ASN A 29 -24.93 -7.54 -25.41
C ASN A 29 -24.43 -8.64 -26.35
N SER A 30 -25.33 -9.54 -26.74
CA SER A 30 -25.11 -10.39 -27.93
C SER A 30 -25.88 -9.81 -29.11
N GLN A 31 -25.20 -9.50 -30.21
CA GLN A 31 -25.80 -9.28 -31.54
C GLN A 31 -27.07 -8.42 -31.55
N GLY A 32 -27.00 -7.21 -30.99
CA GLY A 32 -28.06 -6.19 -31.17
C GLY A 32 -29.26 -6.27 -30.22
N ASN A 33 -29.44 -7.37 -29.48
CA ASN A 33 -30.46 -7.45 -28.44
C ASN A 33 -29.85 -7.17 -27.07
N SER A 34 -30.23 -6.03 -26.49
CA SER A 34 -29.90 -5.66 -25.11
C SER A 34 -30.55 -6.67 -24.15
N ARG A 35 -29.83 -7.73 -23.79
CA ARG A 35 -30.29 -8.65 -22.74
C ARG A 35 -30.35 -7.88 -21.42
N LEU A 36 -31.45 -8.00 -20.69
CA LEU A 36 -31.57 -7.44 -19.35
C LEU A 36 -30.39 -7.93 -18.50
N HIS A 37 -29.73 -7.02 -17.78
CA HIS A 37 -28.62 -7.38 -16.89
C HIS A 37 -29.16 -8.23 -15.75
N SER A 38 -29.08 -9.57 -15.87
CA SER A 38 -29.62 -10.48 -14.87
C SER A 38 -28.83 -10.52 -13.55
N ILE A 39 -27.60 -10.01 -13.56
CA ILE A 39 -26.66 -10.08 -12.42
C ILE A 39 -25.95 -8.74 -12.27
N GLU A 40 -25.82 -8.26 -11.02
CA GLU A 40 -25.09 -7.03 -10.73
C GLU A 40 -23.60 -7.16 -11.10
N TRP A 41 -23.02 -6.08 -11.61
CA TRP A 41 -21.61 -6.03 -12.01
C TRP A 41 -20.66 -6.41 -10.86
N HIS A 42 -21.02 -6.09 -9.62
CA HIS A 42 -20.19 -6.42 -8.45
C HIS A 42 -20.12 -7.93 -8.21
N GLN A 43 -21.26 -8.63 -8.31
CA GLN A 43 -21.37 -10.09 -8.13
C GLN A 43 -20.53 -10.85 -9.18
N ILE A 44 -20.53 -10.35 -10.42
CA ILE A 44 -19.72 -10.90 -11.52
C ILE A 44 -18.21 -10.79 -11.24
N CYS A 45 -17.79 -9.76 -10.49
CA CYS A 45 -16.37 -9.54 -10.22
C CYS A 45 -15.78 -10.48 -9.16
N HIS A 46 -16.60 -11.29 -8.50
CA HIS A 46 -16.12 -12.25 -7.51
C HIS A 46 -15.38 -13.42 -8.18
N PRO A 47 -14.49 -14.13 -7.44
CA PRO A 47 -13.86 -15.36 -7.92
C PRO A 47 -14.89 -16.42 -8.32
N PHE A 48 -14.49 -17.37 -9.17
CA PHE A 48 -15.34 -18.52 -9.54
C PHE A 48 -15.83 -19.32 -8.33
N ALA A 49 -15.00 -19.44 -7.28
CA ALA A 49 -15.36 -20.09 -6.02
C ALA A 49 -16.56 -19.42 -5.31
N GLU A 50 -16.75 -18.13 -5.52
CA GLU A 50 -17.85 -17.32 -4.97
C GLU A 50 -18.97 -17.10 -6.00
N ARG A 51 -19.05 -17.96 -7.03
CA ARG A 51 -20.04 -17.91 -8.12
C ARG A 51 -19.94 -16.65 -9.02
N GLY A 52 -18.79 -15.96 -9.01
CA GLY A 52 -18.50 -14.88 -9.96
C GLY A 52 -17.79 -15.38 -11.22
N LEU A 53 -17.51 -14.47 -12.17
CA LEU A 53 -16.78 -14.75 -13.42
C LEU A 53 -15.25 -14.52 -13.28
N GLY A 54 -14.76 -14.18 -12.09
CA GLY A 54 -13.35 -13.88 -11.84
C GLY A 54 -12.85 -12.59 -12.51
N ILE A 55 -13.75 -11.73 -12.98
CA ILE A 55 -13.41 -10.47 -13.64
C ILE A 55 -12.96 -9.45 -12.59
N ARG A 56 -11.77 -8.87 -12.74
CA ARG A 56 -11.26 -7.92 -11.75
C ARG A 56 -12.01 -6.60 -11.82
N ASN A 57 -12.59 -6.18 -10.69
CA ASN A 57 -13.18 -4.85 -10.58
C ASN A 57 -12.11 -3.76 -10.78
N MET A 58 -12.40 -2.77 -11.64
CA MET A 58 -11.46 -1.67 -11.94
C MET A 58 -10.98 -0.93 -10.69
N ASN A 59 -11.83 -0.75 -9.69
CA ASN A 59 -11.46 -0.07 -8.45
C ASN A 59 -10.43 -0.90 -7.66
N THR A 60 -10.63 -2.22 -7.60
CA THR A 60 -9.69 -3.17 -6.97
C THR A 60 -8.36 -3.22 -7.71
N VAL A 61 -8.38 -3.18 -9.05
CA VAL A 61 -7.15 -3.09 -9.86
C VAL A 61 -6.42 -1.78 -9.59
N MET A 62 -7.13 -0.65 -9.55
CA MET A 62 -6.52 0.65 -9.25
C MET A 62 -5.91 0.69 -7.85
N GLN A 63 -6.63 0.20 -6.83
CA GLN A 63 -6.12 0.12 -5.46
C GLN A 63 -4.88 -0.77 -5.37
N SER A 64 -4.89 -1.95 -5.98
CA SER A 64 -3.73 -2.85 -5.95
C SER A 64 -2.51 -2.26 -6.65
N LEU A 65 -2.69 -1.57 -7.78
CA LEU A 65 -1.61 -0.85 -8.46
C LEU A 65 -1.03 0.29 -7.61
N GLN A 66 -1.89 1.07 -6.97
CA GLN A 66 -1.47 2.15 -6.08
C GLN A 66 -0.73 1.60 -4.86
N SER A 67 -1.22 0.52 -4.24
CA SER A 67 -0.53 -0.16 -3.13
C SER A 67 0.83 -0.70 -3.55
N LYS A 68 0.93 -1.34 -4.73
CA LYS A 68 2.22 -1.82 -5.27
C LYS A 68 3.20 -0.66 -5.49
N PHE A 69 2.70 0.48 -5.95
CA PHE A 69 3.52 1.67 -6.17
C PHE A 69 4.00 2.28 -4.83
N SER A 70 3.12 2.36 -3.83
CA SER A 70 3.46 2.78 -2.47
C SER A 70 4.49 1.84 -1.82
N TRP A 71 4.39 0.53 -2.05
CA TRP A 71 5.39 -0.43 -1.58
C TRP A 71 6.75 -0.24 -2.25
N ARG A 72 6.79 0.03 -3.56
CA ARG A 72 8.06 0.35 -4.23
C ARG A 72 8.73 1.62 -3.70
N PHE A 73 7.94 2.57 -3.21
CA PHE A 73 8.47 3.75 -2.51
C PHE A 73 9.15 3.38 -1.19
N THR A 74 8.58 2.46 -0.39
CA THR A 74 9.17 2.04 0.89
C THR A 74 10.49 1.30 0.68
N GLN A 75 10.57 0.45 -0.35
CA GLN A 75 11.80 -0.28 -0.72
C GLN A 75 12.94 0.65 -1.15
N GLY A 76 12.65 1.80 -1.76
CA GLY A 76 13.65 2.86 -1.99
C GLY A 76 14.73 2.58 -3.05
N HIS A 77 14.66 1.46 -3.79
CA HIS A 77 15.67 1.10 -4.80
C HIS A 77 15.52 1.84 -6.14
N SER A 78 14.39 2.49 -6.41
CA SER A 78 14.14 3.16 -7.69
C SER A 78 14.52 4.65 -7.67
N LEU A 79 14.99 5.18 -8.81
CA LEU A 79 15.34 6.60 -8.99
C LEU A 79 14.17 7.53 -8.64
N TRP A 80 12.95 7.18 -9.04
CA TRP A 80 11.75 7.91 -8.65
C TRP A 80 11.57 7.95 -7.13
N ALA A 81 11.78 6.83 -6.42
CA ALA A 81 11.65 6.80 -4.96
C ALA A 81 12.70 7.68 -4.28
N GLN A 82 13.91 7.78 -4.83
CA GLN A 82 14.97 8.67 -4.33
C GLN A 82 14.60 10.15 -4.49
N ILE A 83 14.11 10.56 -5.67
CA ILE A 83 13.66 11.94 -5.94
C ILE A 83 12.49 12.31 -5.02
N VAL A 84 11.53 11.40 -4.86
CA VAL A 84 10.38 11.65 -3.99
C VAL A 84 10.81 11.70 -2.52
N ARG A 85 11.77 10.88 -2.10
CA ARG A 85 12.32 10.88 -0.75
C ARG A 85 13.11 12.15 -0.45
N SER A 86 13.84 12.71 -1.41
CA SER A 86 14.53 14.00 -1.23
C SER A 86 13.53 15.15 -1.11
N LYS A 87 12.42 15.11 -1.87
CA LYS A 87 11.39 16.16 -1.84
C LYS A 87 10.43 16.08 -0.64
N TYR A 88 10.01 14.88 -0.25
CA TYR A 88 8.96 14.66 0.76
C TYR A 88 9.44 13.99 2.05
N GLY A 89 10.67 13.48 2.07
CA GLY A 89 11.22 12.74 3.21
C GLY A 89 11.03 11.22 3.12
N THR A 90 11.54 10.52 4.14
CA THR A 90 11.40 9.07 4.28
C THR A 90 9.98 8.68 4.70
N CYS A 91 9.63 7.40 4.53
CA CYS A 91 8.36 6.84 5.00
C CYS A 91 8.07 7.24 6.47
N HIS A 92 9.06 7.10 7.35
CA HIS A 92 8.95 7.49 8.75
C HIS A 92 8.63 8.98 8.94
N HIS A 93 9.28 9.88 8.21
CA HIS A 93 8.99 11.32 8.28
C HIS A 93 7.56 11.65 7.83
N ILE A 94 7.06 10.94 6.83
CA ILE A 94 5.71 11.12 6.28
C ILE A 94 4.66 10.63 7.28
N LEU A 95 4.87 9.47 7.91
CA LEU A 95 3.98 8.91 8.92
C LEU A 95 3.87 9.84 10.14
N GLN A 96 4.97 10.48 10.54
CA GLN A 96 4.99 11.42 11.67
C GLN A 96 4.37 12.79 11.35
N LYS A 97 4.64 13.35 10.16
CA LYS A 97 4.19 14.70 9.80
C LYS A 97 2.75 14.77 9.27
N GLY A 98 2.15 13.61 8.96
CA GLY A 98 0.82 13.55 8.38
C GLY A 98 0.75 14.05 6.93
N ILE A 99 -0.42 13.90 6.31
CA ILE A 99 -0.64 14.28 4.91
C ILE A 99 -0.84 15.80 4.82
N ARG A 100 0.14 16.52 4.25
CA ARG A 100 0.03 17.96 4.01
C ARG A 100 -1.03 18.31 2.93
N PRO A 101 -1.83 19.37 3.10
CA PRO A 101 -2.85 19.76 2.12
C PRO A 101 -2.29 20.15 0.74
N SER A 102 -1.08 20.69 0.67
CA SER A 102 -0.41 21.17 -0.56
C SER A 102 0.21 20.05 -1.42
N LEU A 103 0.03 18.79 -1.04
CA LEU A 103 0.58 17.65 -1.78
C LEU A 103 -0.18 17.43 -3.10
N PHE A 104 0.57 17.12 -4.16
CA PHE A 104 0.01 16.75 -5.47
C PHE A 104 -1.02 15.63 -5.33
N HIS A 105 -2.08 15.68 -6.15
CA HIS A 105 -3.16 14.69 -6.12
C HIS A 105 -2.66 13.25 -6.28
N CYS A 106 -1.65 13.04 -7.13
CA CYS A 106 -1.02 11.72 -7.29
C CYS A 106 -0.36 11.25 -5.99
N TRP A 107 0.35 12.15 -5.31
CA TRP A 107 1.03 11.84 -4.06
C TRP A 107 0.03 11.52 -2.93
N LYS A 108 -1.06 12.27 -2.84
CA LYS A 108 -2.15 11.98 -1.88
C LYS A 108 -2.76 10.59 -2.07
N ALA A 109 -2.87 10.11 -3.32
CA ALA A 109 -3.37 8.76 -3.58
C ALA A 109 -2.40 7.69 -3.06
N ILE A 110 -1.10 7.86 -3.32
CA ILE A 110 -0.02 6.96 -2.89
C ILE A 110 0.10 6.94 -1.35
N LEU A 111 0.03 8.10 -0.71
CA LEU A 111 0.17 8.23 0.75
C LEU A 111 -0.91 7.50 1.54
N LYS A 112 -2.15 7.46 1.02
CA LYS A 112 -3.24 6.72 1.67
C LYS A 112 -2.93 5.23 1.79
N HIS A 113 -2.39 4.65 0.71
CA HIS A 113 -1.99 3.24 0.71
C HIS A 113 -0.71 3.00 1.49
N LEU A 114 0.19 3.98 1.53
CA LEU A 114 1.41 3.90 2.32
C LEU A 114 1.11 3.74 3.83
N LEU A 115 0.12 4.47 4.35
CA LEU A 115 -0.34 4.32 5.75
C LEU A 115 -0.91 2.93 6.04
N LEU A 116 -1.69 2.37 5.11
CA LEU A 116 -2.24 1.02 5.25
C LEU A 116 -1.12 -0.03 5.23
N ILE A 117 -0.19 0.12 4.28
CA ILE A 117 0.93 -0.80 4.13
C ILE A 117 1.87 -0.72 5.33
N SER A 118 2.17 0.47 5.86
CA SER A 118 3.05 0.61 7.02
C SER A 118 2.52 -0.09 8.27
N ASN A 119 1.20 -0.16 8.43
CA ASN A 119 0.57 -0.86 9.54
C ASN A 119 0.59 -2.38 9.36
N LEU A 120 0.57 -2.86 8.11
CA LEU A 120 0.54 -4.28 7.75
C LEU A 120 1.93 -4.87 7.44
N SER A 121 2.95 -4.02 7.30
CA SER A 121 4.30 -4.43 6.93
C SER A 121 5.22 -4.49 8.13
N ARG A 122 5.95 -5.59 8.29
CA ARG A 122 7.09 -5.71 9.20
C ARG A 122 8.37 -5.48 8.42
N MET A 123 9.32 -4.78 9.03
CA MET A 123 10.63 -4.56 8.44
C MET A 123 11.54 -5.73 8.77
N ILE A 124 12.17 -6.34 7.75
CA ILE A 124 13.16 -7.40 7.94
C ILE A 124 14.53 -6.78 7.75
N ILE A 125 15.33 -6.71 8.82
CA ILE A 125 16.68 -6.14 8.77
C ILE A 125 17.56 -7.09 7.96
N HIS A 126 18.18 -6.60 6.89
CA HIS A 126 19.26 -7.31 6.21
C HIS A 126 20.61 -6.58 6.30
N SER A 127 20.62 -5.24 6.35
CA SER A 127 21.85 -4.43 6.22
C SER A 127 22.12 -3.44 7.35
N GLY A 128 21.31 -3.42 8.42
CA GLY A 128 21.60 -2.72 9.69
C GLY A 128 21.77 -1.19 9.64
N ASN A 129 21.50 -0.53 8.51
CA ASN A 129 21.47 0.94 8.38
C ASN A 129 20.14 1.55 8.87
N SER A 130 19.44 0.80 9.70
CA SER A 130 18.13 1.07 10.25
C SER A 130 18.24 1.74 11.63
N SER A 131 17.27 2.59 11.96
CA SER A 131 17.21 3.27 13.26
C SER A 131 16.41 2.43 14.24
N PHE A 132 17.08 1.78 15.20
CA PHE A 132 16.44 0.84 16.13
C PHE A 132 15.20 1.43 16.81
N TRP A 133 15.27 2.65 17.32
CA TRP A 133 14.17 3.26 18.07
C TRP A 133 12.97 3.69 17.23
N LYS A 134 13.20 4.04 15.96
CA LYS A 134 12.21 4.66 15.07
C LYS A 134 11.43 3.63 14.25
N GLU A 135 11.86 2.39 14.26
CA GLU A 135 11.30 1.35 13.41
C GLU A 135 10.14 0.60 14.03
N ASN A 136 9.27 0.10 13.17
CA ASN A 136 8.04 -0.57 13.55
C ASN A 136 8.32 -2.06 13.86
N TRP A 137 8.74 -2.37 15.08
CA TRP A 137 9.04 -3.75 15.52
C TRP A 137 7.79 -4.53 15.93
N LEU A 138 6.88 -3.87 16.67
CA LEU A 138 5.71 -4.48 17.31
C LEU A 138 4.41 -3.75 16.94
N SER A 139 4.25 -3.37 15.67
CA SER A 139 3.14 -2.50 15.19
C SER A 139 3.14 -1.07 15.77
N ARG A 140 4.19 -0.73 16.53
CA ARG A 140 4.53 0.61 17.02
C ARG A 140 6.05 0.78 17.09
N PRO A 141 6.58 2.02 16.97
CA PRO A 141 7.97 2.29 17.28
C PRO A 141 8.24 2.08 18.77
N LEU A 142 9.47 1.67 19.11
CA LEU A 142 9.90 1.53 20.51
C LEU A 142 10.18 2.89 21.17
N TRP A 143 10.28 3.95 20.39
CA TRP A 143 10.54 5.31 20.86
C TRP A 143 9.27 6.03 21.35
N PHE A 144 9.39 6.67 22.52
CA PHE A 144 8.41 7.60 23.08
C PHE A 144 8.92 9.05 23.01
N PRO A 145 8.05 10.04 22.69
CA PRO A 145 8.43 11.44 22.48
C PRO A 145 9.03 12.14 23.71
N ALA A 146 8.91 11.56 24.91
CA ALA A 146 9.45 12.10 26.16
C ALA A 146 10.94 11.76 26.41
N CYS A 147 11.59 10.95 25.56
CA CYS A 147 12.96 10.51 25.77
C CYS A 147 13.90 10.96 24.64
N PRO A 148 15.06 11.58 24.96
CA PRO A 148 16.09 11.87 23.96
C PRO A 148 16.58 10.55 23.34
N LEU A 149 16.68 10.51 22.01
CA LEU A 149 17.08 9.27 21.32
C LEU A 149 18.55 8.92 21.61
N PRO A 150 18.83 7.74 22.17
CA PRO A 150 20.17 7.19 22.10
C PRO A 150 20.51 6.89 20.63
N THR A 151 21.70 7.26 20.18
CA THR A 151 22.15 6.96 18.80
C THR A 151 22.57 5.50 18.71
N LEU A 152 21.59 4.60 18.69
CA LEU A 152 21.79 3.16 18.54
C LEU A 152 21.33 2.71 17.14
N SER A 153 22.27 2.15 16.39
CA SER A 153 22.02 1.45 15.13
C SER A 153 21.62 0.01 15.43
N VAL A 154 20.77 -0.58 14.59
CA VAL A 154 20.37 -1.98 14.71
C VAL A 154 21.58 -2.93 14.75
N LYS A 155 22.67 -2.65 14.03
CA LYS A 155 23.89 -3.48 14.09
C LYS A 155 24.42 -3.62 15.52
N LYS A 156 24.58 -2.49 16.20
CA LYS A 156 25.05 -2.44 17.60
C LYS A 156 24.13 -3.16 18.58
N VAL A 157 22.85 -3.29 18.25
CA VAL A 157 21.85 -3.99 19.09
C VAL A 157 21.80 -5.48 18.79
N MET A 158 21.97 -5.88 17.53
CA MET A 158 22.08 -7.28 17.13
C MET A 158 23.33 -7.95 17.71
N ASP A 159 24.38 -7.17 18.00
CA ASP A 159 25.59 -7.63 18.70
C ASP A 159 25.36 -7.87 20.21
N ILE A 160 24.16 -7.59 20.75
CA ILE A 160 23.79 -7.79 22.16
C ILE A 160 22.99 -9.10 22.27
N PRO A 161 23.60 -10.21 22.75
CA PRO A 161 22.99 -11.54 22.72
C PRO A 161 21.56 -11.63 23.30
N PRO A 162 21.23 -11.06 24.48
CA PRO A 162 19.90 -11.23 25.06
C PRO A 162 18.77 -10.49 24.33
N LEU A 163 19.08 -9.49 23.48
CA LEU A 163 18.06 -8.74 22.74
C LEU A 163 17.66 -9.42 21.44
N LEU A 164 18.56 -10.20 20.85
CA LEU A 164 18.32 -10.94 19.62
C LEU A 164 17.18 -11.96 19.81
N ASP A 165 17.21 -12.69 20.93
CA ASP A 165 16.23 -13.73 21.25
C ASP A 165 14.83 -13.12 21.44
N ILE A 166 14.71 -11.99 22.15
CA ILE A 166 13.43 -11.30 22.38
C ILE A 166 12.80 -10.79 21.07
N LEU A 167 13.62 -10.30 20.14
CA LEU A 167 13.15 -9.79 18.84
C LEU A 167 12.76 -10.91 17.87
N LEU A 168 13.40 -12.08 17.98
CA LEU A 168 13.08 -13.25 17.15
C LEU A 168 11.93 -14.08 17.74
N ASP A 169 11.77 -14.13 19.06
CA ASP A 169 10.74 -14.90 19.78
C ASP A 169 9.41 -14.17 19.98
N SER A 170 9.26 -12.96 19.42
CA SER A 170 7.99 -12.24 19.49
C SER A 170 6.86 -13.13 18.93
N PRO A 171 5.84 -13.49 19.74
CA PRO A 171 4.87 -14.50 19.37
C PRO A 171 4.17 -14.10 18.08
N LYS A 172 4.07 -15.05 17.14
CA LYS A 172 3.15 -14.96 16.01
C LYS A 172 1.76 -14.70 16.60
N SER A 173 1.30 -13.45 16.60
CA SER A 173 -0.06 -13.14 17.03
C SER A 173 -1.01 -13.82 16.04
N GLY A 174 -1.53 -14.98 16.43
CA GLY A 174 -2.70 -15.58 15.81
C GLY A 174 -3.93 -14.74 16.09
N GLY A 175 -4.88 -14.76 15.15
CA GLY A 175 -6.17 -14.08 15.22
C GLY A 175 -6.35 -13.08 14.09
#